data_AF-A0A8S3XL10-F1
#
_entry.id   AF-A0A8S3XL10-F1
#
_cell.length_a   1.000
_cell.length_b   1.000
_cell.length_c   1.000
_cell.angle_alpha   90.00
_cell.angle_beta   90.00
_cell.angle_gamma   90.00
#
_symmetry.space_group_name_H-M   'P 1'
#
loop_
_entity.id
_entity.type
_entity.pdbx_description
1 polymer ?
#
loop_
_entity_poly.entity_id
_entity_poly.type
_entity_poly.pdbx_seq_one_letter_code
_entity_poly.pdbx_strand_id
1 'polypeptide(L)'
;MIADDVVLIAESMAEVQSDLIIWQKSLERRGLRVNREKTVYMYCNFSNANANVIPCPPIEGSPLKRVEEFKYLGSIVAPKACIERDIQNRTQTAWLKWRSLSGILCDSRMPIKIKGNVYKRAVRPALLYGSECWPIGHQKDG
;
A
#
# COMPACT_ATOMS: atom_id res chain seq x y z
N MET A 1 12.67 4.40 -13.26
CA MET A 1 13.15 3.33 -12.37
C MET A 1 13.58 3.99 -11.08
N ILE A 2 12.78 3.91 -10.01
CA ILE A 2 13.23 3.99 -8.62
C ILE A 2 12.18 3.25 -7.79
N ALA A 3 12.61 2.27 -7.01
CA ALA A 3 11.93 1.82 -5.82
C ALA A 3 13.02 1.69 -4.75
N ASP A 4 13.07 2.65 -3.84
CA ASP A 4 13.89 2.55 -2.61
C ASP A 4 13.12 1.82 -1.50
N ASP A 5 11.82 1.61 -1.70
CA ASP A 5 10.94 0.92 -0.77
C ASP A 5 10.96 -0.59 -1.04
N VAL A 6 11.39 -1.37 -0.06
CA VAL A 6 11.38 -2.84 -0.07
C VAL A 6 10.49 -3.33 1.06
N VAL A 7 9.75 -4.40 0.80
CA VAL A 7 8.91 -5.09 1.78
C VAL A 7 9.44 -6.51 1.94
N LEU A 8 9.68 -6.92 3.20
CA LEU A 8 9.99 -8.30 3.57
C LEU A 8 8.74 -8.92 4.17
N ILE A 9 8.35 -10.10 3.68
CA ILE A 9 7.15 -10.83 4.12
C ILE A 9 7.58 -12.24 4.48
N ALA A 10 7.25 -12.68 5.70
CA ALA A 10 7.46 -14.05 6.14
C ALA A 10 6.35 -14.45 7.12
N GLU A 11 6.21 -15.75 7.35
CA GLU A 11 5.14 -16.32 8.20
C GLU A 11 5.51 -16.27 9.68
N SER A 12 6.80 -16.22 10.00
CA SER A 12 7.30 -16.18 11.37
C SER A 12 8.20 -14.97 11.64
N MET A 13 8.18 -14.52 12.90
CA MET A 13 9.02 -13.43 13.37
C MET A 13 10.52 -13.76 13.27
N ALA A 14 10.88 -15.05 13.39
CA ALA A 14 12.26 -15.51 13.24
C ALA A 14 12.75 -15.38 11.78
N GLU A 15 11.91 -15.73 10.81
CA GLU A 15 12.20 -15.56 9.39
C GLU A 15 12.34 -14.09 9.02
N VAL A 16 11.39 -13.23 9.43
CA VAL A 16 11.48 -11.77 9.18
C VAL A 16 12.79 -11.21 9.73
N GLN A 17 13.20 -11.61 10.94
CA GLN A 17 14.46 -11.15 11.52
C GLN A 17 15.68 -11.65 10.73
N SER A 18 15.67 -12.93 10.31
CA SER A 18 16.75 -13.51 9.51
C SER A 18 16.91 -12.77 8.18
N ASP A 19 15.80 -12.58 7.46
CA ASP A 19 15.78 -11.90 6.16
C ASP A 19 16.22 -10.44 6.29
N LEU A 20 15.78 -9.75 7.35
CA LEU A 20 16.19 -8.38 7.64
C LEU A 20 17.71 -8.25 7.85
N ILE A 21 18.31 -9.19 8.57
CA ILE A 21 19.78 -9.22 8.81
C ILE A 21 20.53 -9.51 7.50
N ILE A 22 20.05 -10.48 6.71
CA ILE A 22 20.66 -10.84 5.42
C ILE A 22 20.59 -9.65 4.46
N TRP A 23 19.44 -8.98 4.42
CA TRP A 23 19.19 -7.83 3.57
C TRP A 23 20.05 -6.63 3.98
N GLN A 24 20.10 -6.31 5.28
CA GLN A 24 20.96 -5.26 5.82
C GLN A 24 22.43 -5.48 5.44
N LYS A 25 22.97 -6.68 5.69
CA LYS A 25 24.37 -7.01 5.33
C LYS A 25 24.63 -6.88 3.83
N SER A 26 23.64 -7.24 3.01
CA SER A 26 23.77 -7.17 1.55
C SER A 26 23.77 -5.73 1.03
N LEU A 27 23.00 -4.84 1.66
CA LEU A 27 23.01 -3.41 1.38
C LEU A 27 24.31 -2.76 1.82
N GLU A 28 24.79 -3.06 3.03
CA GLU A 28 26.02 -2.49 3.58
C GLU A 28 27.24 -2.83 2.70
N ARG A 29 27.32 -4.05 2.18
CA ARG A 29 28.36 -4.44 1.20
C ARG A 29 28.35 -3.62 -0.09
N ARG A 30 27.21 -2.99 -0.42
CA ARG A 30 27.03 -2.12 -1.58
C ARG A 30 27.10 -0.64 -1.22
N GLY A 31 27.46 -0.31 0.02
CA GLY A 31 27.53 1.08 0.52
C GLY A 31 26.16 1.70 0.81
N LEU A 32 25.09 0.90 0.90
CA LEU A 32 23.75 1.35 1.25
C LEU A 32 23.45 1.06 2.72
N ARG A 33 22.68 1.94 3.36
CA ARG A 33 22.29 1.79 4.77
C ARG A 33 20.78 1.90 4.91
N VAL A 34 20.21 1.04 5.74
CA VAL A 34 18.78 1.05 6.05
C VAL A 34 18.43 2.30 6.87
N ASN A 35 17.43 3.06 6.42
CA ASN A 35 16.92 4.19 7.20
C ASN A 35 15.91 3.69 8.23
N ARG A 36 16.39 3.47 9.45
CA ARG A 36 15.57 2.97 10.56
C ARG A 36 14.36 3.84 10.89
N GLU A 37 14.42 5.16 10.73
CA GLU A 37 13.28 6.05 11.01
C GLU A 37 12.13 5.85 10.02
N LYS A 38 12.46 5.43 8.80
CA LYS A 38 11.48 5.12 7.75
C LYS A 38 11.05 3.65 7.74
N THR A 39 11.84 2.75 8.31
CA THR A 39 11.50 1.33 8.41
C THR A 39 10.45 1.11 9.50
N VAL A 40 9.37 0.43 9.13
CA VAL A 40 8.28 0.07 10.05
C VAL A 40 8.02 -1.43 9.97
N TYR A 41 7.44 -1.96 11.05
CA TYR A 41 6.98 -3.34 11.13
C TYR A 41 5.46 -3.39 11.18
N MET A 42 4.86 -4.33 10.46
CA MET A 42 3.42 -4.57 10.49
C MET A 42 3.18 -6.06 10.67
N TYR A 43 2.36 -6.41 11.64
CA TYR A 43 1.96 -7.79 11.89
C TYR A 43 0.56 -8.03 11.32
N CYS A 44 0.44 -8.97 10.37
CA CYS A 44 -0.82 -9.33 9.76
C CYS A 44 -1.39 -10.60 10.40
N ASN A 45 -2.49 -10.45 11.13
CA ASN A 45 -3.15 -11.55 11.81
C ASN A 45 -4.39 -11.99 11.04
N PHE A 46 -4.23 -12.97 10.15
CA PHE A 46 -5.33 -13.48 9.31
C PHE A 46 -6.17 -14.55 10.01
N SER A 47 -5.58 -15.25 10.97
CA SER A 47 -6.26 -16.13 11.92
C SER A 47 -6.69 -15.26 13.10
N ASN A 48 -7.95 -15.28 13.56
CA ASN A 48 -8.44 -14.46 14.68
C ASN A 48 -7.81 -14.84 16.07
N ALA A 49 -6.54 -15.24 16.12
CA ALA A 49 -5.81 -15.54 17.34
C ALA A 49 -5.44 -14.26 18.10
N ASN A 50 -5.34 -14.34 19.43
CA ASN A 50 -5.07 -13.19 20.28
C ASN A 50 -3.67 -12.59 19.98
N ALA A 51 -3.65 -11.38 19.41
CA ALA A 51 -2.45 -10.70 18.90
C ALA A 51 -1.57 -10.00 19.96
N ASN A 52 -1.77 -10.29 21.24
CA ASN A 52 -1.34 -9.39 22.32
C ASN A 52 0.17 -9.41 22.63
N VAL A 53 0.96 -10.34 22.10
CA VAL A 53 2.40 -10.41 22.42
C VAL A 53 3.21 -10.92 21.23
N ILE A 54 3.47 -10.07 20.24
CA ILE A 54 4.46 -10.38 19.21
C ILE A 54 5.58 -9.34 19.27
N PRO A 55 6.81 -9.76 19.61
CA PRO A 55 7.94 -8.85 19.70
C PRO A 55 8.26 -8.26 18.32
N CYS A 56 8.63 -6.98 18.30
CA CYS A 56 9.00 -6.29 17.07
C CYS A 56 10.45 -6.64 16.68
N PRO A 57 10.79 -6.72 15.38
CA PRO A 57 12.15 -6.94 14.92
C PRO A 57 13.09 -5.85 15.42
N PRO A 58 14.21 -6.19 16.08
CA PRO A 58 15.24 -5.21 16.35
C PRO A 58 16.10 -4.93 15.10
N ILE A 59 16.34 -3.65 14.84
CA ILE A 59 17.42 -3.17 13.97
C ILE A 59 18.43 -2.41 14.84
N GLU A 60 19.71 -2.78 14.72
CA GLU A 60 20.80 -2.16 15.50
C GLU A 60 20.51 -2.17 17.03
N GLY A 61 19.93 -3.26 17.53
CA GLY A 61 19.65 -3.45 18.96
C GLY A 61 18.39 -2.77 19.50
N SER A 62 17.57 -2.16 18.64
CA SER A 62 16.32 -1.53 19.08
C SER A 62 15.12 -1.95 18.24
N PRO A 63 13.92 -2.08 18.84
CA PRO A 63 12.72 -2.53 18.14
C PRO A 63 12.26 -1.51 17.09
N LEU A 64 11.80 -2.02 15.95
CA LEU A 64 11.11 -1.24 14.92
C LEU A 64 9.76 -0.71 15.42
N LYS A 65 9.34 0.43 14.86
CA LYS A 65 8.00 0.97 15.10
C LYS A 65 6.96 0.04 14.48
N ARG A 66 6.04 -0.46 15.31
CA ARG A 66 4.86 -1.18 14.83
C ARG A 66 3.83 -0.19 14.27
N VAL A 67 3.25 -0.53 13.12
CA VAL A 67 2.14 0.20 12.52
C VAL A 67 0.99 -0.76 12.21
N GLU A 68 -0.23 -0.25 12.34
CA GLU A 68 -1.44 -0.97 11.94
C GLU A 68 -1.82 -0.64 10.50
N GLU A 69 -1.20 0.37 9.88
CA GLU A 69 -1.39 0.71 8.47
C GLU A 69 -0.15 1.35 7.88
N PHE A 70 0.11 1.05 6.61
CA PHE A 70 1.21 1.64 5.88
C PHE A 70 0.82 1.94 4.43
N LYS A 71 1.28 3.08 3.91
CA LYS A 71 1.05 3.45 2.51
C LYS A 71 2.23 2.99 1.66
N TYR A 72 2.01 1.98 0.84
CA TYR A 72 3.00 1.43 -0.08
C TYR A 72 2.59 1.69 -1.53
N LEU A 73 3.43 2.41 -2.29
CA LEU A 73 3.19 2.77 -3.69
C LEU A 73 1.80 3.37 -3.97
N GLY A 74 1.27 4.12 -3.01
CA GLY A 74 -0.03 4.76 -3.08
C GLY A 74 -1.20 3.92 -2.55
N SER A 75 -1.03 2.62 -2.34
CA SER A 75 -2.04 1.72 -1.76
C SER A 75 -1.86 1.59 -0.25
N ILE A 76 -2.96 1.39 0.46
CA ILE A 76 -2.94 1.19 1.91
C ILE A 76 -2.85 -0.31 2.21
N VAL A 77 -1.83 -0.70 2.97
CA VAL A 77 -1.67 -2.06 3.49
C VAL A 77 -2.08 -2.06 4.96
N ALA A 78 -2.93 -3.00 5.34
CA ALA A 78 -3.44 -3.16 6.70
C ALA A 78 -3.47 -4.66 7.11
N PRO A 79 -3.31 -4.99 8.41
CA PRO A 79 -3.24 -6.34 8.95
C PRO A 79 -4.36 -7.29 8.58
N LYS A 80 -5.58 -6.77 8.34
CA LYS A 80 -6.76 -7.55 7.98
C LYS A 80 -7.04 -7.60 6.47
N ALA A 81 -6.09 -7.17 5.63
CA ALA A 81 -6.28 -7.03 4.18
C ALA A 81 -7.59 -6.28 3.80
N CYS A 82 -7.94 -5.27 4.60
CA CYS A 82 -9.14 -4.46 4.44
C CYS A 82 -9.02 -3.61 3.16
N ILE A 83 -9.65 -4.06 2.08
CA ILE A 83 -9.70 -3.34 0.79
C ILE A 83 -10.48 -2.04 0.88
N GLU A 84 -11.38 -1.92 1.85
CA GLU A 84 -12.29 -0.79 2.01
C GLU A 84 -11.52 0.52 2.15
N ARG A 85 -10.42 0.52 2.91
CA ARG A 85 -9.53 1.70 3.07
C ARG A 85 -8.88 2.10 1.75
N ASP A 86 -8.40 1.13 0.98
CA ASP A 86 -7.77 1.39 -0.31
C ASP A 86 -8.80 1.93 -1.32
N ILE A 87 -9.99 1.32 -1.38
CA ILE A 87 -11.12 1.78 -2.21
C ILE A 87 -11.50 3.22 -1.85
N GLN A 88 -11.62 3.55 -0.56
CA GLN A 88 -11.94 4.91 -0.11
C GLN A 88 -10.87 5.91 -0.56
N ASN A 89 -9.59 5.57 -0.37
CA ASN A 89 -8.47 6.43 -0.77
C ASN A 89 -8.42 6.63 -2.31
N ARG A 90 -8.67 5.58 -3.09
CA ARG A 90 -8.73 5.64 -4.57
C ARG A 90 -9.93 6.45 -5.05
N THR A 91 -11.09 6.26 -4.41
CA THR A 91 -12.30 7.04 -4.69
C THR A 91 -12.05 8.52 -4.43
N GLN A 92 -11.44 8.86 -3.29
CA GLN A 92 -11.09 10.24 -2.96
C GLN A 92 -10.08 10.83 -3.96
N THR A 93 -9.06 10.05 -4.34
CA THR A 93 -8.05 10.48 -5.31
C THR A 93 -8.68 10.74 -6.69
N ALA A 94 -9.53 9.83 -7.15
CA ALA A 94 -10.27 9.96 -8.39
C ALA A 94 -11.22 11.17 -8.36
N TRP A 95 -11.90 11.39 -7.22
CA TRP A 95 -12.78 12.54 -7.02
C TRP A 95 -12.03 13.86 -7.10
N LEU A 96 -10.87 13.98 -6.43
CA LEU A 96 -10.03 15.18 -6.52
C LEU A 96 -9.54 15.43 -7.95
N LYS A 97 -9.19 14.36 -8.69
CA LYS A 97 -8.79 14.45 -10.10
C LYS A 97 -9.94 14.84 -11.02
N TRP A 98 -11.14 14.32 -10.77
CA TRP A 98 -12.36 14.74 -11.45
C TRP A 98 -12.64 16.22 -11.18
N ARG A 99 -12.58 16.64 -9.91
CA ARG A 99 -12.85 18.01 -9.48
C ARG A 99 -11.91 19.02 -10.14
N SER A 100 -10.62 18.72 -10.25
CA SER A 100 -9.66 19.59 -10.94
C SER A 100 -9.89 19.68 -12.45
N LEU A 101 -10.56 18.68 -13.05
CA LEU A 101 -10.90 18.62 -14.47
C LEU A 101 -12.38 18.97 -14.74
N SER A 102 -13.11 19.43 -13.72
CA SER A 102 -14.54 19.77 -13.83
C SER A 102 -14.81 20.83 -14.89
N GLY A 103 -13.90 21.78 -15.12
CA GLY A 103 -14.03 22.77 -16.19
C GLY A 103 -14.05 22.19 -17.61
N ILE A 104 -13.59 20.96 -17.82
CA ILE A 104 -13.70 20.25 -19.10
C ILE A 104 -14.86 19.25 -19.06
N LEU A 105 -14.99 18.53 -17.94
CA LEU A 105 -15.95 17.44 -17.79
C LEU A 105 -17.39 17.94 -17.65
N CYS A 106 -17.60 19.06 -16.95
CA CYS A 106 -18.89 19.68 -16.69
C CYS A 106 -19.26 20.79 -17.70
N ASP A 107 -18.35 21.23 -18.58
CA ASP A 107 -18.66 22.26 -19.58
C ASP A 107 -19.55 21.69 -20.69
N SER A 108 -20.73 22.29 -20.90
CA SER A 108 -21.69 21.86 -21.92
C SER A 108 -21.19 22.07 -23.35
N ARG A 109 -20.23 22.98 -23.56
CA ARG A 109 -19.63 23.27 -24.87
C ARG A 109 -18.58 22.23 -25.29
N MET A 110 -18.13 21.40 -24.36
CA MET A 110 -17.07 20.44 -24.62
C MET A 110 -17.62 19.17 -25.30
N PRO A 111 -17.06 18.74 -26.44
CA PRO A 111 -17.48 17.51 -27.11
C PRO A 111 -17.36 16.27 -26.21
N ILE A 112 -18.35 15.38 -26.29
CA ILE A 112 -18.40 14.15 -25.48
C ILE A 112 -17.16 13.26 -25.67
N LYS A 113 -16.58 13.25 -26.88
CA LYS A 113 -15.34 12.51 -27.19
C LYS A 113 -14.16 13.01 -26.35
N ILE A 114 -14.03 14.33 -26.16
CA ILE A 114 -12.96 14.92 -25.35
C ILE A 114 -13.19 14.60 -23.87
N LYS A 115 -14.42 14.78 -23.37
CA LYS A 115 -14.79 14.40 -21.99
C LYS A 115 -14.48 12.94 -21.69
N GLY A 116 -14.87 12.04 -22.60
CA GLY A 116 -14.59 10.62 -22.51
C GLY A 116 -13.10 10.30 -22.47
N ASN A 117 -12.29 10.98 -23.29
CA ASN A 117 -10.84 10.82 -23.28
C ASN A 117 -10.20 11.32 -21.98
N VAL A 118 -10.62 12.47 -21.48
CA VAL A 118 -10.13 13.03 -20.21
C VAL A 118 -10.47 12.09 -19.05
N TYR A 119 -11.71 11.61 -18.98
CA TYR A 119 -12.11 10.62 -17.98
C TYR A 119 -11.25 9.36 -18.04
N LYS A 120 -11.14 8.73 -19.23
CA LYS A 120 -10.39 7.47 -19.42
C LYS A 120 -8.90 7.60 -19.10
N ARG A 121 -8.29 8.76 -19.33
CA ARG A 121 -6.85 8.98 -19.16
C ARG A 121 -6.45 9.56 -17.81
N ALA A 122 -7.34 10.29 -17.13
CA ALA A 122 -7.00 10.99 -15.90
C ALA A 122 -7.74 10.46 -14.67
N VAL A 123 -9.05 10.25 -14.78
CA VAL A 123 -9.90 9.88 -13.63
C VAL A 123 -9.94 8.37 -13.44
N ARG A 124 -10.16 7.62 -14.52
CA ARG A 124 -10.24 6.15 -14.48
C ARG A 124 -8.96 5.49 -13.93
N PRO A 125 -7.73 5.87 -14.33
CA PRO A 125 -6.54 5.25 -13.77
C PRO A 125 -6.35 5.55 -12.28
N ALA A 126 -6.72 6.74 -11.82
CA ALA A 126 -6.68 7.09 -10.40
C ALA A 126 -7.64 6.25 -9.56
N LEU A 127 -8.81 5.91 -10.13
CA LEU A 127 -9.82 5.09 -9.49
C LEU A 127 -9.44 3.60 -9.47
N LEU A 128 -8.88 3.08 -10.56
CA LEU A 128 -8.68 1.63 -10.77
C LEU A 128 -7.29 1.12 -10.40
N TYR A 129 -6.34 1.99 -10.08
CA TYR A 129 -5.00 1.55 -9.72
C TYR A 129 -5.03 0.61 -8.51
N GLY A 130 -4.44 -0.58 -8.65
CA GLY A 130 -4.35 -1.58 -7.59
C GLY A 130 -5.60 -2.45 -7.43
N SER A 131 -6.64 -2.22 -8.25
CA SER A 131 -7.87 -3.03 -8.21
C SER A 131 -7.65 -4.47 -8.68
N GLU A 132 -6.62 -4.72 -9.49
CA GLU A 132 -6.17 -6.05 -9.89
C GLU A 132 -5.61 -6.89 -8.72
N CYS A 133 -5.25 -6.24 -7.62
CA CYS A 133 -4.73 -6.88 -6.41
C CYS A 133 -5.78 -7.02 -5.30
N TRP A 134 -7.02 -6.57 -5.53
CA TRP A 134 -8.07 -6.72 -4.53
C TRP A 134 -8.55 -8.18 -4.51
N PRO A 135 -8.59 -8.84 -3.34
CA PRO A 135 -9.18 -10.17 -3.23
C PRO A 135 -10.65 -10.11 -3.64
N ILE A 136 -11.03 -10.97 -4.59
CA ILE A 136 -12.42 -11.16 -4.97
C ILE A 136 -13.07 -11.92 -3.81
N GLY A 137 -13.87 -11.24 -3.01
CA GLY A 137 -14.67 -11.91 -1.99
C GLY A 137 -15.63 -12.89 -2.66
N HIS A 138 -15.56 -14.17 -2.31
CA HIS A 138 -16.69 -15.06 -2.55
C HIS A 138 -17.84 -14.59 -1.65
N GLN A 139 -18.76 -13.82 -2.23
CA GLN A 139 -20.07 -13.59 -1.66
C GLN A 139 -20.68 -14.99 -1.43
N LYS A 140 -20.91 -15.37 -0.17
CA LYS A 140 -21.76 -16.52 0.11
C LYS A 140 -23.17 -16.08 -0.27
N ASP A 141 -23.59 -16.48 -1.48
CA ASP A 141 -24.99 -16.46 -1.86
C ASP A 141 -25.75 -17.33 -0.85
N GLY A 142 -26.76 -16.71 -0.22
CA GLY A 142 -27.66 -17.35 0.73
C GLY A 142 -28.74 -18.18 0.07
#